data_AF-R1H3N4-F1
#
_entry.id   AF-R1H3N4-F1
#
_cell.length_a   1.000
_cell.length_b   1.000
_cell.length_c   1.000
_cell.angle_alpha   90.00
_cell.angle_beta   90.00
_cell.angle_gamma   90.00
#
_symmetry.space_group_name_H-M   'P 1'
#
loop_
_entity.id
_entity.type
_entity.pdbx_description
1 polymer ?
#
loop_
_entity_poly.entity_id
_entity_poly.type
_entity_poly.pdbx_seq_one_letter_code
_entity_poly.pdbx_strand_id
1 'polypeptide(L)'
;MCQLCRVTDIADRDRWVHAPSLKRALPNHPLTQPQPKPLEPTLAELRDVVRRAHPDVEAYNNGNQPPSPARERHRQGLVTTARVVLAALALLESERGEWWARKGAQRREWERAAAWQRLTALQSVNNKTQAMVREMEAKVGMFARWSLGVEGLEAGE
;
A
#
# COMPACT_ATOMS: atom_id res chain seq x y z
N MET A 1 -18.48 5.61 2.68
CA MET A 1 -17.03 5.28 2.70
C MET A 1 -16.47 5.52 1.30
N CYS A 2 -15.57 6.49 1.12
CA CYS A 2 -15.13 6.94 -0.20
C CYS A 2 -14.29 5.87 -0.94
N GLN A 3 -14.35 5.82 -2.28
CA GLN A 3 -13.63 4.79 -3.05
C GLN A 3 -12.10 4.85 -2.85
N LEU A 4 -11.54 6.06 -2.70
CA LEU A 4 -10.11 6.26 -2.38
C LEU A 4 -9.78 5.82 -0.94
N CYS A 5 -10.70 5.97 0.00
CA CYS A 5 -10.54 5.57 1.40
C CYS A 5 -10.47 4.05 1.57
N ARG A 6 -11.13 3.29 0.68
CA ARG A 6 -11.04 1.82 0.63
C ARG A 6 -9.64 1.30 0.24
N VAL A 7 -8.77 2.18 -0.25
CA VAL A 7 -7.36 1.87 -0.51
C VAL A 7 -6.63 1.65 0.83
N THR A 8 -6.90 2.45 1.85
CA THR A 8 -6.20 2.36 3.15
C THR A 8 -6.70 1.23 4.06
N ASP A 9 -7.95 0.77 3.90
CA ASP A 9 -8.51 -0.34 4.69
C ASP A 9 -7.73 -1.65 4.50
N ILE A 10 -7.14 -1.85 3.31
CA ILE A 10 -6.32 -3.04 3.00
C ILE A 10 -5.02 -2.99 3.82
N ALA A 11 -4.40 -1.80 3.92
CA ALA A 11 -3.15 -1.61 4.67
C ALA A 11 -3.33 -1.92 6.16
N ASP A 12 -4.52 -1.69 6.72
CA ASP A 12 -4.79 -1.97 8.14
C ASP A 12 -5.13 -3.45 8.39
N ARG A 13 -5.82 -4.13 7.45
CA ARG A 13 -6.12 -5.56 7.55
C ARG A 13 -4.88 -6.44 7.46
N ASP A 14 -3.91 -6.03 6.64
CA ASP A 14 -2.61 -6.71 6.51
C ASP A 14 -1.54 -6.12 7.44
N ARG A 15 -1.93 -5.55 8.59
CA ARG A 15 -0.97 -5.17 9.63
C ARG A 15 -0.04 -6.34 9.90
N TRP A 16 1.21 -6.13 9.51
CA TRP A 16 2.38 -6.96 9.77
C TRP A 16 2.70 -7.14 11.26
N VAL A 17 1.88 -6.55 12.13
CA VAL A 17 1.90 -6.78 13.56
C VAL A 17 0.97 -7.95 13.81
N HIS A 18 1.47 -8.97 14.49
CA HIS A 18 0.74 -10.19 14.83
C HIS A 18 0.64 -11.17 13.65
N ALA A 19 1.78 -11.79 13.32
CA ALA A 19 1.77 -13.22 13.09
C ALA A 19 1.78 -13.91 14.47
N PRO A 20 0.63 -14.13 15.15
CA PRO A 20 0.60 -14.76 16.47
C PRO A 20 1.24 -16.16 16.42
N SER A 21 1.22 -16.82 15.25
CA SER A 21 1.94 -18.05 14.96
C SER A 21 3.46 -17.92 15.13
N LEU A 22 4.06 -16.82 14.69
CA LEU A 22 5.50 -16.52 14.82
C LEU A 22 5.89 -16.22 16.27
N LYS A 23 5.04 -15.45 16.99
CA LYS A 23 5.25 -15.12 18.40
C LYS A 23 5.08 -16.35 19.31
N ARG A 24 4.18 -17.27 18.93
CA ARG A 24 3.96 -18.55 19.61
C ARG A 24 5.08 -19.56 19.31
N ALA A 25 5.61 -19.58 18.09
CA ALA A 25 6.70 -20.48 17.69
C ALA A 25 8.09 -20.04 18.16
N LEU A 26 8.33 -18.72 18.31
CA LEU A 26 9.65 -18.14 18.62
C LEU A 26 9.56 -16.97 19.60
N PRO A 27 9.15 -17.21 20.87
CA PRO A 27 9.08 -16.14 21.87
C PRO A 27 10.47 -15.51 22.08
N ASN A 28 10.54 -14.17 22.01
CA ASN A 28 11.74 -13.35 22.21
C ASN A 28 12.80 -13.37 21.08
N HIS A 29 12.49 -13.91 19.89
CA HIS A 29 13.42 -13.90 18.75
C HIS A 29 13.48 -12.51 18.09
N PRO A 30 14.62 -12.04 17.53
CA PRO A 30 14.75 -10.74 16.84
C PRO A 30 13.81 -10.50 15.63
N LEU A 31 13.10 -11.55 15.18
CA LEU A 31 12.06 -11.48 14.15
C LEU A 31 10.64 -11.28 14.74
N THR A 32 10.50 -11.51 16.04
CA THR A 32 9.28 -11.22 16.83
C THR A 32 9.37 -9.88 17.55
N GLN A 33 10.57 -9.30 17.63
CA GLN A 33 10.74 -7.90 17.95
C GLN A 33 10.19 -7.06 16.77
N PRO A 34 9.53 -5.92 17.05
CA PRO A 34 9.19 -4.97 16.02
C PRO A 34 10.50 -4.45 15.40
N GLN A 35 10.95 -5.09 14.32
CA GLN A 35 11.95 -4.47 13.47
C GLN A 35 11.31 -3.21 12.89
N PRO A 36 12.06 -2.10 12.71
CA PRO A 36 11.55 -0.97 11.93
C PRO A 36 11.10 -1.57 10.60
N LYS A 37 9.78 -1.61 10.36
CA LYS A 37 9.27 -2.30 9.19
C LYS A 37 9.74 -1.46 8.02
N PRO A 38 10.54 -2.00 7.10
CA PRO A 38 11.18 -1.20 6.07
C PRO A 38 10.18 -0.43 5.22
N LEU A 39 8.91 -0.85 5.25
CA LEU A 39 7.81 -0.34 4.46
C LEU A 39 6.79 0.50 5.28
N GLU A 40 6.93 0.56 6.61
CA GLU A 40 5.97 1.32 7.45
C GLU A 40 5.96 2.83 7.23
N PRO A 41 7.12 3.50 7.04
CA PRO A 41 7.13 4.92 6.75
C PRO A 41 6.32 5.25 5.49
N THR A 42 6.62 4.57 4.38
CA THR A 42 5.93 4.71 3.09
C THR A 42 4.44 4.38 3.19
N LEU A 43 4.07 3.35 3.96
CA LEU A 43 2.67 3.02 4.23
C LEU A 43 1.93 4.06 5.07
N ALA A 44 2.60 4.65 6.06
CA ALA A 44 2.03 5.71 6.89
C ALA A 44 1.78 6.97 6.05
N GLU A 45 2.75 7.36 5.23
CA GLU A 45 2.63 8.49 4.31
C GLU A 45 1.49 8.28 3.30
N LEU A 46 1.40 7.08 2.70
CA LEU A 46 0.31 6.72 1.78
C LEU A 46 -1.08 6.89 2.45
N ARG A 47 -1.21 6.45 3.70
CA ARG A 47 -2.46 6.60 4.47
C ARG A 47 -2.80 8.05 4.71
N ASP A 48 -1.82 8.87 5.03
CA ASP A 48 -2.04 10.30 5.29
C ASP A 48 -2.37 11.06 4.01
N VAL A 49 -1.79 10.69 2.86
CA VAL A 49 -2.19 11.22 1.54
C VAL A 49 -3.65 10.89 1.24
N VAL A 50 -4.06 9.62 1.37
CA VAL A 50 -5.45 9.20 1.13
C VAL A 50 -6.43 9.88 2.09
N ARG A 51 -6.08 9.98 3.38
CA ARG A 51 -6.93 10.63 4.38
C ARG A 51 -7.12 12.11 4.07
N ARG A 52 -6.07 12.81 3.66
CA ARG A 52 -6.12 14.24 3.29
C ARG A 52 -6.92 14.48 2.01
N ALA A 53 -6.96 13.53 1.09
CA ALA A 53 -7.74 13.62 -0.14
C ALA A 53 -9.24 13.32 0.05
N HIS A 54 -9.65 12.76 1.19
CA HIS A 54 -11.04 12.40 1.43
C HIS A 54 -12.03 13.57 1.30
N PRO A 55 -11.79 14.76 1.88
CA PRO A 55 -12.67 15.91 1.72
C PRO A 55 -12.80 16.36 0.26
N ASP A 56 -11.71 16.28 -0.53
CA ASP A 56 -11.74 16.62 -1.96
C ASP A 56 -12.59 15.64 -2.76
N VAL A 57 -12.53 14.34 -2.43
CA VAL A 57 -13.38 13.31 -3.04
C VAL A 57 -14.85 13.56 -2.71
N GLU A 58 -15.17 13.94 -1.46
CA GLU A 58 -16.53 14.26 -1.07
C GLU A 58 -17.03 15.53 -1.78
N ALA A 59 -16.21 16.59 -1.84
CA ALA A 59 -16.53 17.83 -2.54
C ALA A 59 -16.78 17.58 -4.04
N TYR A 60 -15.95 16.75 -4.69
CA TYR A 60 -16.11 16.39 -6.09
C TYR A 60 -17.39 15.58 -6.36
N ASN A 61 -17.71 14.61 -5.49
CA ASN A 61 -18.89 13.75 -5.64
C ASN A 61 -20.19 14.46 -5.30
N ASN A 62 -20.18 15.35 -4.31
CA ASN A 62 -21.36 16.11 -3.87
C ASN A 62 -21.65 17.33 -4.76
N GLY A 63 -20.74 17.66 -5.68
CA GLY A 63 -20.93 18.68 -6.72
C GLY A 63 -21.97 18.25 -7.76
N ASN A 64 -23.25 18.18 -7.38
CA ASN A 64 -24.42 17.94 -8.23
C ASN A 64 -24.77 19.16 -9.11
N GLN A 65 -23.79 19.69 -9.84
CA GLN A 65 -24.00 20.78 -10.79
C GLN A 65 -23.22 20.53 -12.10
N PRO A 66 -23.66 21.16 -13.22
CA PRO A 66 -22.98 21.12 -14.52
C PRO A 66 -21.49 21.43 -14.38
N PRO A 67 -20.65 21.08 -15.36
CA PRO A 67 -19.20 21.34 -15.30
C PRO A 67 -18.94 22.77 -14.87
N SER A 68 -18.50 22.91 -13.61
CA SER A 68 -18.20 24.19 -13.00
C SER A 68 -16.68 24.30 -12.85
N PRO A 69 -16.12 25.52 -12.93
CA PRO A 69 -14.70 25.73 -12.73
C PRO A 69 -14.21 25.19 -11.37
N ALA A 70 -15.07 25.22 -10.35
CA ALA A 70 -14.77 24.67 -9.02
C ALA A 70 -14.67 23.13 -9.04
N ARG A 71 -15.60 22.45 -9.71
CA ARG A 71 -15.58 20.99 -9.85
C ARG A 71 -14.36 20.51 -10.62
N GLU A 72 -13.97 21.22 -11.68
CA GLU A 72 -12.76 20.89 -12.45
C GLU A 72 -11.48 21.08 -11.63
N ARG A 73 -11.40 22.12 -10.78
CA ARG A 73 -10.27 22.28 -9.85
C ARG A 73 -10.16 21.10 -8.88
N HIS A 74 -11.28 20.65 -8.29
CA HIS A 74 -11.27 19.46 -7.44
C HIS A 74 -10.86 18.20 -8.22
N ARG A 75 -11.35 18.04 -9.45
CA ARG A 75 -10.94 16.91 -10.32
C ARG A 75 -9.43 16.91 -10.55
N GLN A 76 -8.83 18.05 -10.89
CA GLN A 76 -7.39 18.19 -11.11
C GLN A 76 -6.58 17.92 -9.84
N GLY A 77 -7.05 18.38 -8.68
CA GLY A 77 -6.47 18.06 -7.39
C GLY A 77 -6.48 16.55 -7.13
N LEU A 78 -7.61 15.89 -7.38
CA LEU A 78 -7.75 14.43 -7.22
C LEU A 78 -6.89 13.64 -8.20
N VAL A 79 -6.72 14.11 -9.45
CA VAL A 79 -5.78 13.51 -10.41
C VAL A 79 -4.35 13.59 -9.89
N THR A 80 -3.96 14.75 -9.37
CA THR A 80 -2.64 14.95 -8.76
C THR A 80 -2.43 14.01 -7.57
N THR A 81 -3.40 13.92 -6.68
CA THR A 81 -3.36 13.00 -5.54
C THR A 81 -3.26 11.55 -6.02
N ALA A 82 -4.03 11.14 -7.03
CA ALA A 82 -3.97 9.78 -7.56
C ALA A 82 -2.57 9.45 -8.13
N ARG A 83 -1.90 10.41 -8.79
CA ARG A 83 -0.49 10.24 -9.22
C ARG A 83 0.48 10.09 -8.05
N VAL A 84 0.33 10.91 -7.01
CA VAL A 84 1.15 10.81 -5.78
C VAL A 84 0.96 9.44 -5.13
N VAL A 85 -0.27 8.95 -5.04
CA VAL A 85 -0.58 7.62 -4.51
C VAL A 85 0.08 6.52 -5.36
N LEU A 86 0.01 6.60 -6.69
CA LEU A 86 0.69 5.65 -7.58
C LEU A 86 2.21 5.69 -7.42
N ALA A 87 2.81 6.88 -7.33
CA ALA A 87 4.25 7.02 -7.10
C ALA A 87 4.69 6.41 -5.75
N ALA A 88 3.90 6.63 -4.70
CA ALA A 88 4.15 6.03 -3.39
C ALA A 88 4.00 4.49 -3.42
N LEU A 89 3.05 3.94 -4.19
CA LEU A 89 2.91 2.50 -4.39
C LEU A 89 4.08 1.90 -5.19
N ALA A 90 4.57 2.60 -6.20
CA ALA A 90 5.75 2.18 -6.96
C ALA A 90 7.01 2.17 -6.08
N LEU A 91 7.19 3.20 -5.24
CA LEU A 91 8.27 3.24 -4.25
C LEU A 91 8.16 2.06 -3.28
N LEU A 92 6.96 1.79 -2.76
CA LEU A 92 6.70 0.67 -1.84
C LEU A 92 7.03 -0.69 -2.47
N GLU A 93 6.75 -0.89 -3.76
CA GLU A 93 7.12 -2.12 -4.48
C GLU A 93 8.64 -2.24 -4.67
N SER A 94 9.33 -1.12 -4.95
CA SER A 94 10.80 -1.08 -5.02
C SER A 94 11.43 -1.44 -3.68
N GLU A 95 11.01 -0.78 -2.60
CA GLU A 95 11.49 -1.04 -1.24
C GLU A 95 11.22 -2.50 -0.80
N ARG A 96 10.05 -3.06 -1.16
CA ARG A 96 9.74 -4.48 -0.95
C ARG A 96 10.73 -5.38 -1.70
N GLY A 97 11.02 -5.07 -2.96
CA GLY A 97 11.97 -5.79 -3.79
C GLY A 97 13.37 -5.82 -3.19
N GLU A 98 13.89 -4.66 -2.77
CA GLU A 98 15.18 -4.53 -2.10
C GLU A 98 15.23 -5.29 -0.77
N TRP A 99 14.19 -5.14 0.06
CA TRP A 99 14.06 -5.88 1.30
C TRP A 99 14.11 -7.39 1.06
N TRP A 100 13.37 -7.88 0.07
CA TRP A 100 13.34 -9.30 -0.27
C TRP A 100 14.71 -9.81 -0.74
N ALA A 101 15.42 -9.02 -1.55
CA ALA A 101 16.77 -9.32 -2.01
C ALA A 101 17.76 -9.42 -0.82
N ARG A 102 17.72 -8.45 0.12
CA ARG A 102 18.54 -8.45 1.33
C ARG A 102 18.31 -9.67 2.22
N LYS A 103 17.11 -10.24 2.20
CA LYS A 103 16.80 -11.48 2.95
C LYS A 103 17.36 -12.75 2.32
N GLY A 104 17.96 -12.69 1.13
CA GLY A 104 18.47 -13.87 0.42
C GLY A 104 19.45 -14.74 1.22
N ALA A 105 20.43 -14.15 1.91
CA ALA A 105 21.39 -14.90 2.71
C ALA A 105 20.71 -15.61 3.91
N GLN A 106 19.82 -14.89 4.59
CA GLN A 106 19.04 -15.41 5.72
C GLN A 106 18.09 -16.55 5.30
N ARG A 107 17.47 -16.44 4.11
CA ARG A 107 16.65 -17.53 3.54
C ARG A 107 17.46 -18.79 3.29
N ARG A 108 18.63 -18.68 2.64
CA ARG A 108 19.53 -19.82 2.41
C ARG A 108 20.03 -20.47 3.70
N GLU A 109 20.26 -19.68 4.74
CA GLU A 109 20.60 -20.19 6.08
C GLU A 109 19.45 -21.02 6.66
N TRP A 110 18.22 -20.51 6.61
CA TRP A 110 17.04 -21.22 7.13
C TRP A 110 16.66 -22.44 6.30
N GLU A 111 16.87 -22.42 4.99
CA GLU A 111 16.72 -23.60 4.12
C GLU A 111 17.67 -24.71 4.57
N ARG A 112 18.96 -24.40 4.79
CA ARG A 112 19.94 -25.37 5.30
C ARG A 112 19.60 -25.88 6.70
N ALA A 113 19.03 -25.03 7.55
CA ALA A 113 18.58 -25.38 8.89
C ALA A 113 17.20 -26.04 8.94
N ALA A 114 16.57 -26.33 7.79
CA ALA A 114 15.20 -26.86 7.68
C ALA A 114 14.16 -26.05 8.49
N ALA A 115 14.37 -24.74 8.64
CA ALA A 115 13.52 -23.86 9.43
C ALA A 115 12.28 -23.40 8.63
N TRP A 116 11.49 -24.35 8.13
CA TRP A 116 10.38 -24.14 7.20
C TRP A 116 9.34 -23.13 7.69
N GLN A 117 9.00 -23.15 8.98
CA GLN A 117 8.05 -22.19 9.55
C GLN A 117 8.52 -20.73 9.38
N ARG A 118 9.83 -20.48 9.48
CA ARG A 118 10.41 -19.14 9.33
C ARG A 118 10.38 -18.70 7.87
N LEU A 119 10.70 -19.61 6.96
CA LEU A 119 10.64 -19.37 5.51
C LEU A 119 9.21 -19.05 5.07
N THR A 120 8.23 -19.87 5.47
CA THR A 120 6.81 -19.67 5.15
C THR A 120 6.30 -18.33 5.68
N ALA A 121 6.67 -17.96 6.90
CA ALA A 121 6.24 -16.69 7.46
C ALA A 121 6.84 -15.49 6.69
N LEU A 122 8.13 -15.55 6.36
CA LEU A 122 8.81 -14.52 5.59
C LEU A 122 8.24 -14.41 4.15
N GLN A 123 7.94 -15.54 3.52
CA GLN A 123 7.32 -15.59 2.19
C GLN A 123 5.89 -15.04 2.22
N SER A 124 5.11 -15.40 3.23
CA SER A 124 3.74 -14.91 3.42
C SER A 124 3.71 -13.38 3.47
N VAL A 125 4.64 -12.83 4.24
CA VAL A 125 4.84 -11.40 4.35
C VAL A 125 5.12 -10.75 2.99
N ASN A 126 6.11 -11.24 2.24
CA ASN A 126 6.43 -10.73 0.91
C ASN A 126 5.22 -10.75 -0.02
N ASN A 127 4.53 -11.89 -0.08
CA ASN A 127 3.41 -12.10 -1.00
C ASN A 127 2.21 -11.22 -0.65
N LYS A 128 1.89 -11.06 0.64
CA LYS A 128 0.82 -10.16 1.09
C LYS A 128 1.09 -8.72 0.72
N THR A 129 2.33 -8.27 0.91
CA THR A 129 2.76 -6.92 0.52
C THR A 129 2.53 -6.68 -0.96
N GLN A 130 3.01 -7.59 -1.79
CA GLN A 130 2.90 -7.49 -3.24
C GLN A 130 1.44 -7.52 -3.69
N ALA A 131 0.61 -8.37 -3.08
CA ALA A 131 -0.81 -8.44 -3.36
C ALA A 131 -1.52 -7.12 -2.98
N MET A 132 -1.21 -6.57 -1.80
CA MET A 132 -1.76 -5.30 -1.32
C MET A 132 -1.39 -4.15 -2.26
N VAL A 133 -0.12 -4.03 -2.67
CA VAL A 133 0.31 -2.98 -3.61
C VAL A 133 -0.49 -3.06 -4.91
N ARG A 134 -0.54 -4.25 -5.53
CA ARG A 134 -1.29 -4.46 -6.79
C ARG A 134 -2.78 -4.16 -6.64
N GLU A 135 -3.39 -4.54 -5.52
CA GLU A 135 -4.80 -4.25 -5.26
C GLU A 135 -5.04 -2.73 -5.13
N MET A 136 -4.13 -2.02 -4.45
CA MET A 136 -4.22 -0.56 -4.31
C MET A 136 -4.03 0.14 -5.66
N GLU A 137 -3.05 -0.26 -6.47
CA GLU A 137 -2.84 0.27 -7.83
C GLU A 137 -4.09 0.10 -8.69
N ALA A 138 -4.69 -1.09 -8.67
CA ALA A 138 -5.92 -1.37 -9.40
C ALA A 138 -7.09 -0.48 -8.93
N LYS A 139 -7.24 -0.26 -7.61
CA LYS A 139 -8.28 0.62 -7.07
C LYS A 139 -8.07 2.08 -7.47
N VAL A 140 -6.83 2.57 -7.48
CA VAL A 140 -6.51 3.93 -7.92
C VAL A 140 -6.76 4.08 -9.42
N GLY A 141 -6.37 3.11 -10.24
CA GLY A 141 -6.66 3.09 -11.67
C GLY A 141 -8.15 3.09 -11.98
N MET A 142 -8.94 2.29 -11.25
CA MET A 142 -10.40 2.30 -11.35
C MET A 142 -10.99 3.66 -10.95
N PHE A 143 -10.53 4.26 -9.85
CA PHE A 143 -10.98 5.59 -9.43
C PHE A 143 -10.66 6.66 -10.47
N ALA A 144 -9.43 6.67 -11.00
CA ALA A 144 -9.01 7.60 -12.04
C ALA A 144 -9.88 7.48 -13.30
N ARG A 145 -10.12 6.24 -13.76
CA ARG A 145 -10.93 5.98 -14.97
C ARG A 145 -12.40 6.31 -14.76
N TRP A 146 -13.02 5.75 -13.72
CA TRP A 146 -14.47 5.76 -13.56
C TRP A 146 -15.01 6.97 -12.81
N SER A 147 -14.20 7.61 -11.94
CA SER A 147 -14.61 8.81 -11.20
C SER A 147 -14.06 10.09 -11.81
N LEU A 148 -12.81 10.09 -12.26
CA LEU A 148 -12.14 11.30 -12.78
C LEU A 148 -12.13 11.39 -14.31
N GLY A 149 -12.49 10.34 -15.02
CA GLY A 149 -12.47 10.29 -16.49
C GLY A 149 -11.06 10.36 -17.07
N VAL A 150 -10.05 9.86 -16.35
CA VAL A 150 -8.65 9.82 -16.81
C VAL A 150 -8.29 8.40 -17.20
N GLU A 151 -7.91 8.21 -18.46
CA GLU A 151 -7.37 6.94 -18.95
C GLU A 151 -5.84 6.92 -18.84
N GLY A 152 -5.27 5.74 -18.58
CA GLY A 152 -3.81 5.56 -18.55
C GLY A 152 -3.09 6.39 -17.48
N LEU A 153 -3.67 6.52 -16.28
CA LEU A 153 -3.01 7.25 -15.20
C LEU A 153 -1.77 6.48 -14.71
N GLU A 154 -0.59 7.01 -14.99
CA GLU A 154 0.68 6.47 -14.50
C GLU A 154 1.23 7.31 -13.33
N ALA A 155 2.12 6.71 -12.52
CA ALA A 155 2.95 7.48 -11.59
C ALA A 155 3.79 8.44 -12.44
N GLY A 156 3.60 9.76 -12.27
CA GLY A 156 4.05 10.77 -13.23
C GLY A 156 5.51 10.62 -13.68
N GLU A 157 5.74 10.91 -14.97
CA GLU A 157 7.05 11.18 -15.57
C GLU A 157 7.79 12.33 -14.87
#